data_AF-A0A8T3ZF61-F1
#
_entry.id   AF-A0A8T3ZF61-F1
#
_cell.length_a   1.000
_cell.length_b   1.000
_cell.length_c   1.000
_cell.angle_alpha   90.00
_cell.angle_beta   90.00
_cell.angle_gamma   90.00
#
_symmetry.space_group_name_H-M   'P 1'
#
loop_
_entity.id
_entity.type
_entity.pdbx_description
1 polymer ?
#
loop_
_entity_poly.entity_id
_entity_poly.type
_entity_poly.pdbx_seq_one_letter_code
_entity_poly.pdbx_strand_id
1 'polypeptide(L)'
;MKRKGQGALEYLMTYGWALLIIVVVAAALYALGVLNPATYASSQCRGFTYFTWQSQKLTAGGGYETQIQNGNQNVEITGIKIGTMAASATPTTLTVGGVSKLNQNITSGSIIVVSTSSDVTDKTKGDTFSGYQLEITYNIDGGIQGKTDIASCTGKVE
;
A
#
# COMPACT_ATOMS: atom_id res chain seq x y z
N MET A 1 -17.16 1.45 -55.93
CA MET A 1 -16.51 2.45 -55.05
C MET A 1 -17.14 2.35 -53.65
N LYS A 2 -16.32 2.34 -52.60
CA LYS A 2 -16.68 1.92 -51.22
C LYS A 2 -17.60 2.95 -50.51
N ARG A 3 -18.91 2.70 -50.44
CA ARG A 3 -19.89 3.46 -49.61
C ARG A 3 -19.91 3.00 -48.14
N LYS A 4 -18.76 2.84 -47.48
CA LYS A 4 -18.70 2.29 -46.11
C LYS A 4 -18.83 3.34 -44.99
N GLY A 5 -18.75 4.63 -45.29
CA GLY A 5 -18.85 5.71 -44.28
C GLY A 5 -20.19 6.46 -44.25
N GLN A 6 -21.02 6.34 -45.30
CA GLN A 6 -22.19 7.20 -45.47
C GLN A 6 -23.37 6.81 -44.55
N GLY A 7 -23.52 5.52 -44.25
CA GLY A 7 -24.51 5.05 -43.26
C GLY A 7 -24.08 5.32 -41.81
N ALA A 8 -22.78 5.27 -41.50
CA ALA A 8 -22.27 5.54 -40.16
C ALA A 8 -22.50 7.01 -39.72
N LEU A 9 -22.46 7.95 -40.67
CA LEU A 9 -22.75 9.37 -40.40
C LEU A 9 -24.24 9.63 -40.11
N GLU A 10 -25.15 8.90 -40.75
CA GLU A 10 -26.59 9.02 -40.52
C GLU A 10 -26.98 8.52 -39.12
N TYR A 11 -26.37 7.43 -38.67
CA TYR A 11 -26.54 6.93 -37.30
C TYR A 11 -25.91 7.85 -36.25
N LEU A 12 -24.77 8.49 -36.54
CA LEU A 12 -24.14 9.43 -35.62
C LEU A 12 -24.99 10.69 -35.40
N MET A 13 -25.69 11.17 -36.43
CA MET A 13 -26.53 12.36 -36.34
C MET A 13 -27.86 12.08 -35.61
N THR A 14 -28.48 10.92 -35.82
CA THR A 14 -29.79 10.57 -35.21
C THR A 14 -29.66 10.12 -33.76
N TYR A 15 -28.58 9.41 -33.43
CA TYR A 15 -28.27 8.98 -32.05
C TYR A 15 -27.21 9.87 -31.39
N GLY A 16 -26.92 11.05 -31.94
CA GLY A 16 -25.94 11.98 -31.38
C GLY A 16 -26.28 12.41 -29.95
N TRP A 17 -27.57 12.49 -29.62
CA TRP A 17 -28.04 12.75 -28.26
C TRP A 17 -27.69 11.61 -27.28
N ALA A 18 -27.72 10.35 -27.74
CA ALA A 18 -27.34 9.20 -26.93
C ALA A 18 -25.82 9.18 -26.67
N LEU A 19 -25.02 9.55 -27.68
CA LEU A 19 -23.57 9.72 -27.51
C LEU A 19 -23.24 10.81 -26.48
N LEU A 20 -23.96 11.94 -26.50
CA LEU A 20 -23.78 13.00 -25.49
C LEU A 20 -24.02 12.50 -24.07
N ILE A 21 -25.09 11.74 -23.86
CA ILE A 21 -25.39 11.15 -22.54
C ILE A 21 -24.25 10.24 -22.09
N ILE A 22 -23.73 9.37 -22.97
CA ILE A 22 -22.61 8.48 -22.66
C ILE A 22 -21.36 9.27 -22.24
N VAL A 23 -21.02 10.35 -22.95
CA VAL A 23 -19.86 11.20 -22.61
C VAL A 23 -20.05 11.87 -21.25
N VAL A 24 -21.25 12.40 -20.97
CA VAL A 24 -21.56 13.03 -19.68
C VAL A 24 -21.45 12.01 -18.54
N VAL A 25 -21.99 10.80 -18.72
CA VAL A 25 -21.89 9.73 -17.73
C VAL A 25 -20.43 9.32 -17.52
N ALA A 26 -19.64 9.17 -18.59
CA ALA A 26 -18.22 8.84 -18.48
C ALA A 26 -17.44 9.95 -17.73
N ALA A 27 -17.73 11.22 -18.01
CA ALA A 27 -17.13 12.34 -17.29
C ALA A 27 -17.53 12.37 -15.81
N ALA A 28 -18.80 12.09 -15.50
CA ALA A 28 -19.28 11.99 -14.12
C ALA A 28 -18.63 10.81 -13.37
N LEU A 29 -18.52 9.63 -13.99
CA LEU A 29 -17.86 8.47 -13.39
C LEU A 29 -16.35 8.68 -13.19
N TYR A 30 -15.71 9.41 -14.10
CA TYR A 30 -14.32 9.85 -13.94
C TYR A 30 -14.18 10.82 -12.77
N ALA A 31 -15.03 11.84 -12.68
CA ALA A 31 -15.03 12.83 -11.60
C ALA A 31 -15.33 12.19 -10.22
N LEU A 32 -16.18 11.17 -10.19
CA LEU A 32 -16.49 10.39 -8.98
C LEU A 32 -15.40 9.36 -8.62
N GLY A 33 -14.34 9.23 -9.43
CA GLY A 33 -13.22 8.32 -9.15
C GLY A 33 -13.56 6.83 -9.26
N VAL A 34 -14.69 6.48 -9.89
CA VAL A 34 -15.12 5.08 -10.12
C VAL A 34 -14.13 4.35 -11.03
N LEU A 35 -13.52 5.08 -11.97
CA LEU A 35 -12.51 4.53 -12.87
C LEU A 35 -11.09 4.55 -12.29
N ASN A 36 -10.91 5.01 -11.04
CA ASN A 36 -9.60 4.99 -10.40
C ASN A 36 -9.36 3.58 -9.82
N PRO A 37 -8.44 2.77 -10.39
CA PRO A 37 -8.15 1.42 -9.90
C PRO A 37 -7.63 1.44 -8.45
N ALA A 38 -7.10 2.58 -8.00
CA ALA A 38 -6.61 2.76 -6.65
C ALA A 38 -7.75 2.82 -5.61
N THR A 39 -8.97 3.21 -6.00
CA THR A 39 -10.17 3.15 -5.11
C THR A 39 -10.48 1.72 -4.66
N TYR A 40 -10.07 0.72 -5.45
CA TYR A 40 -10.28 -0.70 -5.18
C TYR A 40 -9.03 -1.40 -4.63
N ALA A 41 -7.94 -0.66 -4.42
CA ALA A 41 -6.74 -1.22 -3.84
C ALA A 41 -7.03 -1.55 -2.37
N SER A 42 -7.17 -2.84 -2.06
CA SER A 42 -7.18 -3.30 -0.67
C SER A 42 -5.82 -3.04 -0.04
N SER A 43 -5.84 -2.57 1.20
CA SER A 43 -4.62 -2.45 2.00
C SER A 43 -3.99 -3.83 2.15
N GLN A 44 -2.75 -3.98 1.75
CA GLN A 44 -2.00 -5.23 1.85
C GLN A 44 -0.49 -4.98 1.90
N CYS A 45 0.24 -5.81 2.64
CA CYS A 45 1.70 -5.91 2.53
C CYS A 45 2.05 -7.34 2.11
N ARG A 46 2.90 -7.47 1.08
CA ARG A 46 3.32 -8.76 0.52
C ARG A 46 4.84 -8.85 0.42
N GLY A 47 5.40 -10.04 0.62
CA GLY A 47 6.84 -10.29 0.47
C GLY A 47 7.53 -10.82 1.73
N PHE A 48 6.85 -10.75 2.88
CA PHE A 48 7.37 -11.38 4.09
C PHE A 48 7.57 -12.89 3.91
N THR A 49 8.65 -13.38 4.47
CA THR A 49 9.08 -14.78 4.43
C THR A 49 8.96 -15.45 5.80
N TYR A 50 9.13 -14.69 6.87
CA TYR A 50 9.08 -15.18 8.25
C TYR A 50 7.91 -14.60 9.02
N PHE A 51 7.61 -13.32 8.81
CA PHE A 51 6.44 -12.68 9.41
C PHE A 51 5.19 -12.88 8.54
N THR A 52 4.01 -12.80 9.15
CA THR A 52 2.74 -12.78 8.42
C THR A 52 2.07 -11.43 8.62
N TRP A 53 1.72 -10.75 7.52
CA TRP A 53 0.97 -9.50 7.59
C TRP A 53 -0.47 -9.74 8.04
N GLN A 54 -0.98 -8.90 8.93
CA GLN A 54 -2.37 -8.97 9.44
C GLN A 54 -3.19 -7.75 8.98
N SER A 55 -2.68 -6.55 9.25
CA SER A 55 -3.39 -5.31 8.91
C SER A 55 -2.43 -4.12 8.81
N GLN A 56 -2.89 -3.03 8.22
CA GLN A 56 -2.17 -1.76 8.21
C GLN A 56 -3.14 -0.58 8.14
N LYS A 57 -2.67 0.58 8.56
CA LYS A 57 -3.35 1.86 8.50
C LYS A 57 -2.33 2.96 8.19
N LEU A 58 -2.66 3.84 7.25
CA LEU A 58 -1.94 5.09 7.03
C LEU A 58 -2.93 6.24 7.23
N THR A 59 -2.68 7.10 8.21
CA THR A 59 -3.55 8.23 8.54
C THR A 59 -3.14 9.46 7.72
N ALA A 60 -4.10 10.33 7.38
CA ALA A 60 -3.78 11.65 6.85
C ALA A 60 -2.85 12.41 7.82
N GLY A 61 -1.75 12.96 7.31
CA GLY A 61 -0.64 13.42 8.16
C GLY A 61 0.41 12.33 8.44
N GLY A 62 0.38 11.21 7.72
CA GLY A 62 1.50 10.29 7.63
C GLY A 62 1.75 9.38 8.84
N GLY A 63 0.82 9.23 9.79
CA GLY A 63 0.94 8.19 10.81
C GLY A 63 0.70 6.80 10.21
N TYR A 64 1.73 5.95 10.14
CA TYR A 64 1.62 4.57 9.66
C TYR A 64 1.60 3.59 10.83
N GLU A 65 0.64 2.66 10.82
CA GLU A 65 0.54 1.54 11.74
C GLU A 65 0.40 0.24 10.96
N THR A 66 1.06 -0.83 11.40
CA THR A 66 0.86 -2.17 10.86
C THR A 66 0.91 -3.22 11.94
N GLN A 67 0.12 -4.27 11.74
CA GLN A 67 0.13 -5.46 12.55
C GLN A 67 0.75 -6.60 11.76
N ILE A 68 1.75 -7.22 12.36
CA ILE A 68 2.44 -8.39 11.83
C ILE A 68 2.43 -9.49 12.88
N GLN A 69 2.36 -10.73 12.45
CA GLN A 69 2.43 -11.89 13.33
C GLN A 69 3.80 -12.54 13.22
N ASN A 70 4.39 -12.84 14.37
CA ASN A 70 5.62 -13.60 14.46
C ASN A 70 5.41 -15.05 13.98
N GLY A 71 6.46 -15.62 13.39
CA GLY A 71 6.51 -17.00 12.95
C GLY A 71 6.56 -18.02 14.09
N ASN A 72 7.18 -19.16 13.81
CA ASN A 72 7.16 -20.35 14.68
C ASN A 72 8.22 -20.33 15.80
N GLN A 73 9.14 -19.37 15.82
CA GLN A 73 10.18 -19.25 16.84
C GLN A 73 10.16 -17.87 17.47
N ASN A 74 10.74 -17.80 18.67
CA ASN A 74 10.97 -16.55 19.36
C ASN A 74 11.97 -15.71 18.58
N VAL A 75 11.69 -14.42 18.43
CA VAL A 75 12.57 -13.49 17.71
C VAL A 75 12.75 -12.19 18.45
N GLU A 76 13.93 -11.62 18.34
CA GLU A 76 14.21 -10.27 18.80
C GLU A 76 14.26 -9.33 17.61
N ILE A 77 13.38 -8.31 17.58
CA ILE A 77 13.40 -7.31 16.51
C ILE A 77 14.44 -6.24 16.84
N THR A 78 15.45 -6.12 16.00
CA THR A 78 16.58 -5.21 16.17
C THR A 78 16.48 -3.97 15.29
N GLY A 79 15.63 -3.97 14.26
CA GLY A 79 15.39 -2.81 13.41
C GLY A 79 14.09 -2.89 12.64
N ILE A 80 13.45 -1.75 12.44
CA ILE A 80 12.28 -1.61 11.58
C ILE A 80 12.45 -0.34 10.75
N LYS A 81 12.18 -0.42 9.45
CA LYS A 81 12.16 0.74 8.55
C LYS A 81 10.94 0.65 7.65
N ILE A 82 10.34 1.81 7.36
CA ILE A 82 9.34 1.93 6.31
C ILE A 82 9.62 3.16 5.47
N GLY A 83 9.47 3.04 4.16
CA GLY A 83 9.68 4.15 3.24
C GLY A 83 9.39 3.77 1.79
N THR A 84 9.50 4.75 0.89
CA THR A 84 9.47 4.48 -0.56
C THR A 84 10.86 4.07 -1.04
N MET A 85 10.92 3.22 -2.06
CA MET A 85 12.19 2.91 -2.71
C MET A 85 12.59 4.03 -3.66
N ALA A 86 13.73 4.69 -3.39
CA ALA A 86 14.50 5.32 -4.46
C ALA A 86 15.24 4.22 -5.23
N ALA A 87 15.51 4.43 -6.53
CA ALA A 87 16.00 3.43 -7.48
C ALA A 87 17.35 2.74 -7.15
N SER A 88 17.98 3.00 -6.00
CA SER A 88 19.20 2.32 -5.55
C SER A 88 19.50 2.52 -4.06
N ALA A 89 18.51 2.50 -3.16
CA ALA A 89 18.80 2.64 -1.73
C ALA A 89 17.78 1.93 -0.84
N THR A 90 18.30 1.43 0.29
CA THR A 90 17.56 1.12 1.52
C THR A 90 16.38 2.09 1.74
N PRO A 91 15.24 1.63 2.30
CA PRO A 91 14.12 2.51 2.61
C PRO A 91 14.64 3.75 3.32
N THR A 92 14.33 4.93 2.77
CA THR A 92 14.60 6.21 3.44
C THR A 92 14.11 6.07 4.86
N THR A 93 15.03 6.12 5.81
CA THR A 93 14.78 5.78 7.21
C THR A 93 13.73 6.73 7.75
N LEU A 94 12.49 6.27 7.79
CA LEU A 94 11.52 6.84 8.69
C LEU A 94 11.81 6.26 10.06
N THR A 95 12.36 7.10 10.93
CA THR A 95 12.63 6.73 12.32
C THR A 95 11.31 6.37 12.96
N VAL A 96 11.17 5.10 13.31
CA VAL A 96 10.00 4.57 14.00
C VAL A 96 10.07 5.04 15.46
N GLY A 97 9.64 6.27 15.75
CA GLY A 97 9.49 6.75 17.14
C GLY A 97 8.25 6.21 17.85
N GLY A 98 7.87 4.97 17.53
CA GLY A 98 6.68 4.27 18.05
C GLY A 98 6.78 2.74 18.01
N VAL A 99 7.97 2.14 17.84
CA VAL A 99 8.11 0.70 18.10
C VAL A 99 7.88 0.51 19.60
N SER A 100 6.81 -0.19 19.99
CA SER A 100 6.52 -0.38 21.42
C SER A 100 7.56 -1.25 22.15
N LYS A 101 8.64 -1.67 21.48
CA LYS A 101 10.05 -1.66 21.91
C LYS A 101 10.92 -2.45 20.89
N LEU A 102 11.99 -1.86 20.38
CA LEU A 102 13.08 -2.63 19.75
C LEU A 102 13.80 -3.46 20.83
N ASN A 103 14.50 -4.51 20.41
CA ASN A 103 15.29 -5.40 21.28
C ASN A 103 14.44 -6.10 22.36
N GLN A 104 13.19 -6.40 22.03
CA GLN A 104 12.34 -7.28 22.84
C GLN A 104 12.25 -8.65 22.20
N ASN A 105 12.30 -9.68 23.04
CA ASN A 105 11.96 -11.02 22.63
C ASN A 105 10.45 -11.12 22.39
N ILE A 106 10.08 -11.48 21.17
CA ILE A 106 8.72 -11.68 20.71
C ILE A 106 8.47 -13.19 20.66
N THR A 107 7.52 -13.65 21.46
CA THR A 107 7.12 -15.07 21.48
C THR A 107 6.56 -15.50 20.12
N SER A 108 6.83 -16.74 19.71
CA SER A 108 6.25 -17.35 18.51
C SER A 108 4.74 -17.13 18.41
N GLY A 109 4.24 -16.81 17.22
CA GLY A 109 2.81 -16.63 16.94
C GLY A 109 2.18 -15.34 17.50
N SER A 110 2.91 -14.52 18.25
CA SER A 110 2.39 -13.26 18.82
C SER A 110 2.21 -12.19 17.74
N ILE A 111 1.19 -11.34 17.91
CA ILE A 111 0.95 -10.17 17.05
C ILE A 111 1.76 -8.99 17.59
N ILE A 112 2.39 -8.26 16.68
CA ILE A 112 3.25 -7.11 16.91
C ILE A 112 2.62 -5.92 16.23
N VAL A 113 2.46 -4.83 16.96
CA VAL A 113 2.01 -3.54 16.41
C VAL A 113 3.23 -2.65 16.21
N VAL A 114 3.40 -2.17 14.99
CA VAL A 114 4.46 -1.25 14.59
C VAL A 114 3.81 0.05 14.19
N SER A 115 4.13 1.14 14.88
CA SER A 115 3.61 2.47 14.55
C SER A 115 4.74 3.48 14.39
N THR A 116 4.58 4.40 13.45
CA THR A 116 5.53 5.49 13.19
C THR A 116 5.06 6.76 13.90
N SER A 117 6.00 7.54 14.43
CA SER A 117 5.73 8.82 15.11
C SER A 117 5.94 10.04 14.23
N SER A 118 6.26 9.84 12.95
CA SER A 118 6.56 10.89 11.99
C SER A 118 5.78 10.65 10.71
N ASP A 119 5.42 11.77 10.07
CA ASP A 119 4.63 11.83 8.86
C ASP A 119 5.38 11.09 7.74
N VAL A 120 4.95 9.86 7.43
CA VAL A 120 5.57 9.02 6.40
C VAL A 120 5.38 9.64 5.01
N THR A 121 4.41 10.55 4.85
CA THR A 121 3.94 11.05 3.56
C THR A 121 3.20 12.39 3.66
N ASP A 122 3.26 13.24 2.61
CA ASP A 122 2.36 14.39 2.41
C ASP A 122 0.96 14.00 1.87
N LYS A 123 0.54 12.75 2.08
CA LYS A 123 -0.71 12.23 1.51
C LYS A 123 -1.91 12.68 2.32
N THR A 124 -2.96 13.02 1.59
CA THR A 124 -4.25 13.42 2.12
C THR A 124 -5.19 12.21 2.23
N LYS A 125 -6.22 12.36 3.06
CA LYS A 125 -7.26 11.34 3.19
C LYS A 125 -7.84 10.97 1.83
N GLY A 126 -7.90 9.68 1.55
CA GLY A 126 -8.42 9.17 0.29
C GLY A 126 -7.37 8.91 -0.77
N ASP A 127 -6.16 9.45 -0.60
CA ASP A 127 -5.04 9.13 -1.48
C ASP A 127 -4.63 7.67 -1.34
N THR A 128 -4.07 7.14 -2.43
CA THR A 128 -3.47 5.82 -2.40
C THR A 128 -1.95 5.89 -2.29
N PHE A 129 -1.39 4.87 -1.66
CA PHE A 129 0.03 4.67 -1.54
C PHE A 129 0.40 3.28 -2.08
N SER A 130 1.51 3.23 -2.80
CA SER A 130 2.05 2.01 -3.40
C SER A 130 3.57 2.13 -3.48
N GLY A 131 4.28 0.99 -3.49
CA GLY A 131 5.74 0.96 -3.53
C GLY A 131 6.42 1.31 -2.20
N TYR A 132 5.67 1.30 -1.09
CA TYR A 132 6.26 1.39 0.25
C TYR A 132 6.88 0.04 0.60
N GLN A 133 8.07 0.03 1.17
CA GLN A 133 8.67 -1.19 1.70
C GLN A 133 8.81 -1.10 3.20
N LEU A 134 8.40 -2.16 3.86
CA LEU A 134 8.57 -2.42 5.27
C LEU A 134 9.69 -3.44 5.43
N GLU A 135 10.78 -3.02 6.06
CA GLU A 135 11.96 -3.83 6.35
C GLU A 135 12.00 -4.10 7.85
N ILE A 136 12.12 -5.37 8.22
CA ILE A 136 12.23 -5.83 9.60
C ILE A 136 13.54 -6.59 9.73
N THR A 137 14.43 -6.10 10.58
CA THR A 137 15.66 -6.79 10.97
C THR A 137 15.45 -7.46 12.32
N TYR A 138 15.79 -8.74 12.41
CA TYR A 138 15.51 -9.57 13.57
C TYR A 138 16.53 -10.68 13.77
N ASN A 139 16.60 -11.16 15.00
CA ASN A 139 17.40 -12.28 15.44
C ASN A 139 16.47 -13.43 15.84
N ILE A 140 16.82 -14.65 15.48
CA ILE A 140 16.10 -15.84 15.96
C ILE A 140 16.74 -16.30 17.27
N ASP A 141 15.93 -16.55 18.29
CA ASP A 141 16.39 -17.04 19.59
C ASP A 141 17.08 -18.42 19.42
N GLY A 142 18.33 -18.53 19.89
CA GLY A 142 19.18 -19.71 19.65
C GLY A 142 19.51 -19.99 18.17
N GLY A 143 19.22 -19.05 17.26
CA GLY A 143 19.33 -19.24 15.82
C GLY A 143 20.23 -18.22 15.11
N ILE A 144 20.03 -18.09 13.80
CA ILE A 144 20.76 -17.14 12.95
C ILE A 144 20.39 -15.71 13.33
N GLN A 145 21.41 -14.87 13.48
CA GLN A 145 21.31 -13.46 13.84
C GLN A 145 21.31 -12.57 12.58
N GLY A 146 20.74 -11.37 12.68
CA GLY A 146 20.80 -10.34 11.62
C GLY A 146 20.00 -10.68 10.37
N LYS A 147 18.89 -11.41 10.50
CA LYS A 147 17.99 -11.67 9.36
C LYS A 147 17.19 -10.42 9.03
N THR A 148 16.85 -10.27 7.75
CA THR A 148 16.02 -9.18 7.26
C THR A 148 14.86 -9.74 6.46
N ASP A 149 13.65 -9.32 6.80
CA ASP A 149 12.42 -9.63 6.07
C ASP A 149 11.84 -8.35 5.48
N ILE A 150 11.42 -8.39 4.21
CA ILE A 150 10.99 -7.20 3.46
C ILE A 150 9.63 -7.45 2.84
N ALA A 151 8.70 -6.51 3.04
CA ALA A 151 7.40 -6.54 2.38
C ALA A 151 7.12 -5.23 1.64
N SER A 152 6.50 -5.33 0.47
CA SER A 152 5.92 -4.21 -0.27
C SER A 152 4.48 -3.97 0.17
N CYS A 153 4.21 -2.77 0.67
CA CYS A 153 2.93 -2.32 1.18
C CYS A 153 2.24 -1.37 0.20
N THR A 154 0.93 -1.56 0.07
CA THR A 154 0.04 -0.68 -0.70
C THR A 154 -1.30 -0.58 0.01
N GLY A 155 -1.99 0.54 -0.17
CA GLY A 155 -3.30 0.77 0.41
C GLY A 155 -3.81 2.19 0.18
N LYS A 156 -4.80 2.56 0.98
CA LYS A 156 -5.45 3.87 0.96
C LYS A 156 -5.24 4.59 2.30
N VAL A 157 -5.09 5.90 2.23
CA VAL A 157 -4.97 6.78 3.40
C VAL A 157 -6.36 7.03 4.00
N GLU A 158 -6.49 6.79 5.30
CA GLU A 158 -7.73 6.90 6.09
C GLU A 158 -7.97 8.30 6.69
#